data_AF-A0AAU8DU99-F1
#
_entry.id   AF-A0AAU8DU99-F1
#
_cell.length_a   1.000
_cell.length_b   1.000
_cell.length_c   1.000
_cell.angle_alpha   90.00
_cell.angle_beta   90.00
_cell.angle_gamma   90.00
#
_symmetry.space_group_name_H-M   'P 1'
#
loop_
_entity.id
_entity.type
_entity.pdbx_description
1 polymer ?
#
loop_
_entity_poly.entity_id
_entity_poly.type
_entity_poly.pdbx_seq_one_letter_code
_entity_poly.pdbx_strand_id
1 'polypeptide(L)' 'MLLDEPTAGLDDAAEAQVITGLRTLLSGRTAVITTHRPAVPALADEIVGLGLVTV' A
#
# COMPACT_ATOMS: atom_id res chain seq x y z
N MET A 1 -9.41 0.80 7.43
CA MET A 1 -8.65 2.03 7.11
C MET A 1 -8.60 2.20 5.61
N LEU A 2 -8.52 3.44 5.13
CA LEU A 2 -8.34 3.75 3.71
C LEU A 2 -7.03 4.52 3.60
N LEU A 3 -6.08 4.00 2.83
CA LEU A 3 -4.78 4.63 2.63
C LEU A 3 -4.63 4.91 1.14
N ASP A 4 -4.56 6.20 0.79
CA ASP A 4 -4.36 6.63 -0.59
C ASP A 4 -2.89 6.96 -0.82
N GLU A 5 -2.19 6.12 -1.58
CA GLU A 5 -0.76 6.20 -1.88
C GLU A 5 0.14 6.54 -0.66
N PRO A 6 0.14 5.71 0.40
CA PRO A 6 0.74 6.06 1.70
C PRO A 6 2.27 6.24 1.69
N THR A 7 2.94 5.85 0.61
CA THR A 7 4.40 5.98 0.42
C THR A 7 4.78 6.93 -0.72
N ALA A 8 3.82 7.71 -1.23
CA ALA A 8 4.07 8.67 -2.30
C ALA A 8 5.14 9.69 -1.92
N GLY A 9 6.08 9.93 -2.84
CA GLY A 9 7.17 10.91 -2.67
C GLY A 9 8.28 10.50 -1.70
N LEU A 10 8.24 9.28 -1.14
CA LEU A 10 9.32 8.75 -0.31
C LEU A 10 10.42 8.14 -1.18
N ASP A 11 11.66 8.28 -0.71
CA ASP A 11 12.75 7.44 -1.19
C ASP A 11 12.60 6.00 -0.69
N ASP A 12 13.40 5.09 -1.25
CA ASP A 12 13.25 3.65 -0.97
C ASP A 12 13.54 3.30 0.51
N ALA A 13 14.42 4.06 1.17
CA ALA A 13 14.75 3.83 2.57
C ALA A 13 13.60 4.26 3.50
N ALA A 14 13.03 5.44 3.25
CA ALA A 14 11.87 5.94 3.97
C ALA A 14 10.62 5.09 3.70
N GLU A 15 10.42 4.64 2.45
CA GLU A 15 9.34 3.73 2.08
C GLU A 15 9.42 2.43 2.89
N ALA A 16 10.59 1.81 2.99
CA ALA A 16 10.78 0.58 3.76
C ALA A 16 10.43 0.77 5.26
N GLN A 17 10.76 1.92 5.84
CA GLN A 17 10.42 2.25 7.22
C GLN A 17 8.90 2.40 7.40
N VAL A 18 8.23 3.10 6.48
CA VAL A 18 6.77 3.26 6.50
C VAL A 18 6.07 1.92 6.33
N ILE A 19 6.51 1.08 5.39
CA ILE A 19 5.96 -0.28 5.19
C ILE A 19 6.07 -1.11 6.48
N THR A 20 7.21 -1.03 7.17
CA THR A 20 7.41 -1.74 8.44
C THR A 20 6.43 -1.25 9.51
N GLY A 21 6.25 0.07 9.64
CA GLY A 21 5.27 0.65 10.57
C GLY A 21 3.83 0.28 10.24
N LEU A 22 3.47 0.31 8.95
CA LEU A 22 2.15 -0.06 8.46
C LEU A 22 1.81 -1.51 8.78
N ARG A 23 2.76 -2.46 8.69
CA ARG A 23 2.51 -3.86 9.06
C ARG A 23 1.98 -4.00 10.49
N THR A 24 2.57 -3.28 11.44
CA THR A 24 2.12 -3.27 12.84
C THR A 24 0.79 -2.55 12.98
N LEU A 25 0.62 -1.41 12.31
CA LEU A 25 -0.61 -0.64 12.36
C LEU A 25 -1.79 -1.42 11.78
N LEU A 26 -1.61 -2.18 10.72
CA LEU A 26 -2.69 -2.91 10.05
C LEU A 26 -3.08 -4.21 10.77
N SER A 27 -2.26 -4.70 11.71
CA SER A 27 -2.56 -5.91 12.47
C SER A 27 -3.94 -5.84 13.15
N GLY A 28 -4.76 -6.86 12.90
CA GLY A 28 -6.12 -6.98 13.43
C GLY A 28 -7.14 -6.00 12.85
N ARG A 29 -6.81 -5.30 11.75
CA ARG A 29 -7.67 -4.29 11.13
C ARG A 29 -7.79 -4.52 9.63
N THR A 30 -8.99 -4.34 9.08
CA THR A 30 -9.19 -4.32 7.64
C THR A 30 -8.70 -2.99 7.06
N ALA A 31 -7.94 -3.03 5.98
CA ALA A 31 -7.53 -1.85 5.23
C ALA A 31 -7.62 -2.06 3.72
N VAL A 32 -7.89 -0.96 3.02
CA VAL A 32 -7.78 -0.85 1.57
C VAL A 32 -6.68 0.16 1.28
N ILE A 33 -5.73 -0.22 0.43
CA ILE A 33 -4.56 0.58 0.08
C ILE A 33 -4.52 0.73 -1.44
N THR A 34 -4.46 1.97 -1.92
CA THR A 34 -4.14 2.26 -3.32
C THR A 34 -2.66 2.59 -3.43
N THR A 35 -2.00 2.08 -4.46
CA THR A 35 -0.58 2.33 -4.68
C THR A 35 -0.20 1.97 -6.10
N HIS A 36 0.74 2.72 -6.65
CA HIS A 36 1.48 2.36 -7.86
C HIS A 36 2.91 1.87 -7.52
N ARG A 37 3.27 1.80 -6.24
CA ARG A 37 4.61 1.40 -5.76
C ARG A 37 4.68 -0.13 -5.61
N PRO A 38 5.73 -0.79 -6.12
CA PRO A 38 5.84 -2.25 -6.11
C PRO A 38 6.14 -2.85 -4.72
N ALA A 39 6.59 -2.04 -3.75
CA ALA A 39 6.93 -2.52 -2.41
C ALA A 39 5.70 -2.70 -1.49
N VAL A 40 4.63 -1.95 -1.73
CA VAL A 40 3.42 -1.94 -0.89
C VAL A 40 2.58 -3.23 -0.98
N PRO A 41 2.46 -3.91 -2.13
CA PRO A 41 1.77 -5.21 -2.23
C PRO A 41 2.22 -6.28 -1.22
N ALA A 42 3.44 -6.19 -0.68
CA ALA A 42 3.93 -7.09 0.37
C ALA A 42 3.22 -6.95 1.74
N LEU A 43 2.34 -5.96 1.88
CA LEU A 43 1.47 -5.76 3.05
C LEU A 43 0.07 -6.36 2.88
N ALA A 44 -0.34 -6.70 1.65
CA ALA A 44 -1.72 -7.02 1.34
C ALA A 44 -1.98 -8.53 1.40
N ASP A 45 -3.13 -8.90 1.97
CA ASP A 45 -3.64 -10.27 1.91
C ASP A 45 -4.19 -10.60 0.51
N GLU A 46 -4.78 -9.59 -0.16
CA GLU A 46 -5.33 -9.68 -1.51
C GLU A 46 -4.88 -8.50 -2.37
N ILE A 47 -4.60 -8.75 -3.65
CA ILE A 47 -4.18 -7.73 -4.62
C ILE A 47 -5.18 -7.68 -5.77
N VAL A 48 -5.74 -6.49 -6.02
CA VAL A 48 -6.64 -6.23 -7.14
C VAL A 48 -5.94 -5.32 -8.14
N GLY A 49 -5.70 -5.84 -9.34
CA GLY A 49 -5.23 -5.04 -10.47
C GLY A 49 -6.38 -4.24 -11.08
N LEU A 50 -6.21 -2.91 -11.18
CA LEU A 50 -7.17 -2.06 -11.89
C LEU A 50 -6.78 -1.97 -13.36
N GLY A 51 -7.69 -2.38 -14.24
CA GLY A 51 -7.55 -2.23 -15.69
C GLY A 51 -8.13 -0.90 -16.18
N LEU A 52 -7.77 -0.51 -17.42
CA LEU A 52 -8.38 0.63 -18.08
C LEU A 52 -9.81 0.28 -18.53
N VAL A 53 -10.76 1.18 -18.27
CA VAL A 53 -12.09 1.12 -18.88
C VAL A 53 -12.06 1.95 -20.16
N THR A 54 -12.34 1.33 -21.30
CA THR A 54 -12.56 2.06 -22.57
C THR A 54 -14.04 2.41 -22.66
N VAL A 55 -14.32 3.72 -22.76
CA VAL A 55 -15.68 4.30 -22.87
C VAL A 55 -16.01 4.52 -24.34
#